data_AF-A0A934MMJ5-F1
#
_entry.id   AF-A0A934MMJ5-F1
#
_cell.length_a   1.000
_cell.length_b   1.000
_cell.length_c   1.000
_cell.angle_alpha   90.00
_cell.angle_beta   90.00
_cell.angle_gamma   90.00
#
_symmetry.space_group_name_H-M   'P 1'
#
loop_
_entity.id
_entity.type
_entity.pdbx_description
1 polymer ?
#
loop_
_entity_poly.entity_id
_entity_poly.type
_entity_poly.pdbx_seq_one_letter_code
_entity_poly.pdbx_strand_id
1 'polypeptide(L)'
;MEQALKWRVGGWGLAGLLLLVPLLAMQVTDAVNWGAGDFLMAAVLLAATGVGLELVIRYLRDPRHRWIAGCCVVLVAVLVWAELAVGILP
;
A
#
# COMPACT_ATOMS: atom_id res chain seq x y z
N MET A 1 15.18 19.27 -3.91
CA MET A 1 13.69 19.25 -3.97
C MET A 1 13.17 18.31 -5.05
N GLU A 2 13.72 18.33 -6.26
CA GLU A 2 13.24 17.52 -7.40
C GLU A 2 13.29 15.99 -7.18
N GLN A 3 14.35 15.47 -6.55
CA GLN A 3 14.44 14.03 -6.23
C GLN A 3 13.39 13.58 -5.21
N ALA A 4 13.14 14.37 -4.17
CA ALA A 4 12.10 14.07 -3.19
C ALA A 4 10.70 14.06 -3.83
N LEU A 5 10.47 14.88 -4.86
CA LEU A 5 9.23 14.87 -5.64
C LEU A 5 9.13 13.61 -6.52
N LYS A 6 10.20 13.25 -7.24
CA LYS A 6 10.25 12.07 -8.13
C LYS A 6 9.93 10.77 -7.39
N TRP A 7 10.47 10.58 -6.18
CA TRP A 7 10.18 9.38 -5.37
C TRP A 7 8.74 9.33 -4.86
N ARG A 8 8.16 10.47 -4.49
CA ARG A 8 6.76 10.54 -4.05
C ARG A 8 5.82 10.23 -5.21
N VAL A 9 6.01 10.89 -6.36
CA VAL A 9 5.19 10.64 -7.55
C VAL A 9 5.30 9.19 -8.01
N GLY A 10 6.50 8.61 -8.01
CA GLY A 10 6.70 7.19 -8.33
C GLY A 10 5.96 6.25 -7.36
N GLY A 11 6.08 6.49 -6.05
CA GLY A 11 5.41 5.68 -5.02
C GLY A 11 3.88 5.78 -5.08
N TRP A 12 3.34 6.99 -5.17
CA TRP A 12 1.90 7.22 -5.27
C TRP A 12 1.32 6.72 -6.61
N GLY A 13 2.08 6.85 -7.70
CA GLY A 13 1.73 6.28 -9.00
C GLY A 13 1.64 4.76 -8.96
N LEU A 14 2.61 4.09 -8.32
CA LEU A 14 2.58 2.64 -8.14
C LEU A 14 1.38 2.19 -7.30
N ALA A 15 1.05 2.91 -6.22
CA ALA A 15 -0.13 2.61 -5.41
C ALA A 15 -1.44 2.72 -6.21
N GLY A 16 -1.56 3.74 -7.08
CA GLY A 16 -2.70 3.86 -7.99
C GLY A 16 -2.76 2.73 -9.02
N LEU A 17 -1.62 2.34 -9.60
CA LEU A 17 -1.54 1.21 -10.53
C LEU A 17 -1.95 -0.11 -9.88
N LEU A 18 -1.59 -0.33 -8.61
CA LEU A 18 -2.01 -1.53 -7.87
C LEU A 18 -3.54 -1.63 -7.74
N LEU A 19 -4.25 -0.51 -7.55
CA LEU A 19 -5.72 -0.49 -7.52
C LEU A 19 -6.36 -0.72 -8.90
N LEU A 20 -5.65 -0.42 -9.98
CA LEU A 20 -6.14 -0.71 -11.33
C LEU A 20 -6.11 -2.21 -11.64
N VAL A 21 -5.28 -3.01 -10.96
CA VAL A 21 -5.20 -4.46 -11.18
C VAL A 21 -6.56 -5.14 -10.98
N PRO A 22 -7.23 -5.03 -9.81
CA PRO A 22 -8.55 -5.63 -9.62
C PRO A 22 -9.61 -5.01 -10.54
N LEU A 23 -9.55 -3.69 -10.78
CA LEU A 23 -10.51 -3.03 -11.66
C LEU A 23 -10.48 -3.60 -13.08
N LEU A 24 -9.28 -3.77 -13.63
CA LEU A 24 -9.07 -4.38 -14.95
C LEU A 24 -9.41 -5.87 -14.93
N ALA A 25 -9.06 -6.60 -13.87
CA ALA A 25 -9.39 -8.01 -13.72
C ALA A 25 -10.91 -8.26 -13.78
N MET A 26 -11.71 -7.41 -13.11
CA MET A 26 -13.18 -7.47 -13.16
C MET A 26 -13.76 -7.22 -14.55
N GLN A 27 -13.03 -6.57 -15.46
CA GLN A 27 -13.47 -6.41 -16.85
C GLN A 27 -13.18 -7.64 -17.72
N VAL A 28 -12.27 -8.51 -17.27
CA VAL A 28 -11.82 -9.69 -18.01
C VAL A 28 -12.46 -10.97 -17.47
N THR A 29 -12.75 -11.04 -16.17
CA THR A 29 -13.28 -12.24 -15.52
C THR A 29 -14.16 -11.91 -14.32
N ASP A 30 -15.21 -12.71 -14.11
CA ASP A 30 -16.05 -12.68 -12.92
C ASP A 30 -15.39 -13.32 -11.67
N ALA A 31 -14.17 -13.87 -11.81
CA ALA A 31 -13.44 -14.48 -10.70
C ALA A 31 -12.96 -13.47 -9.64
N VAL A 32 -12.84 -12.19 -10.02
CA VAL A 32 -12.60 -11.08 -9.11
C VAL A 32 -13.91 -10.31 -9.00
N ASN A 33 -14.41 -10.11 -7.79
CA ASN A 33 -15.65 -9.38 -7.56
C ASN A 33 -15.49 -8.39 -6.41
N TRP A 34 -14.83 -7.27 -6.68
CA TRP A 34 -14.63 -6.20 -5.70
C TRP A 34 -15.75 -5.17 -5.80
N GLY A 35 -16.40 -4.88 -4.67
CA GLY A 35 -17.32 -3.76 -4.55
C GLY A 35 -16.57 -2.45 -4.33
N ALA A 36 -17.31 -1.32 -4.36
CA ALA A 36 -16.75 -0.01 -4.07
C ALA A 36 -16.10 0.09 -2.68
N GLY A 37 -16.61 -0.68 -1.70
CA GLY A 37 -16.05 -0.78 -0.36
C GLY A 37 -14.64 -1.38 -0.35
N ASP A 38 -14.39 -2.42 -1.16
CA ASP A 38 -13.08 -3.07 -1.25
C ASP A 38 -12.03 -2.13 -1.84
N PHE A 39 -12.40 -1.41 -2.91
CA PHE A 39 -11.53 -0.37 -3.49
C PHE A 39 -11.22 0.74 -2.49
N LEU A 40 -12.21 1.19 -1.72
CA LEU A 40 -12.00 2.21 -0.70
C LEU A 40 -11.05 1.71 0.39
N MET A 41 -11.26 0.49 0.90
CA MET A 41 -10.44 -0.09 1.94
C MET A 41 -8.99 -0.31 1.47
N ALA A 42 -8.82 -0.83 0.25
CA ALA A 42 -7.52 -0.99 -0.38
C ALA A 42 -6.82 0.36 -0.59
N ALA A 43 -7.55 1.40 -1.04
CA ALA A 43 -7.00 2.73 -1.23
C ALA A 43 -6.54 3.35 0.10
N VAL A 44 -7.35 3.22 1.16
CA VAL A 44 -7.00 3.69 2.50
C VAL A 44 -5.75 2.96 3.03
N LEU A 45 -5.69 1.63 2.85
CA LEU A 45 -4.55 0.85 3.30
C LEU A 45 -3.26 1.23 2.57
N LEU A 46 -3.31 1.35 1.24
CA LEU A 46 -2.16 1.76 0.43
C LEU A 46 -1.73 3.19 0.76
N ALA A 47 -2.68 4.12 0.98
CA ALA A 47 -2.37 5.47 1.38
C ALA A 47 -1.72 5.53 2.77
N ALA A 48 -2.25 4.79 3.74
CA ALA A 48 -1.66 4.70 5.08
C ALA A 48 -0.25 4.11 5.02
N THR A 49 -0.03 3.09 4.19
CA THR A 49 1.30 2.49 3.96
C THR A 49 2.26 3.49 3.33
N GLY A 50 1.83 4.20 2.27
CA GLY A 50 2.63 5.22 1.60
C GLY A 50 3.04 6.36 2.55
N VAL A 51 2.08 6.88 3.32
CA VAL A 51 2.36 7.88 4.36
C VAL A 51 3.31 7.33 5.42
N GLY A 52 3.09 6.11 5.92
CA GLY A 52 3.95 5.46 6.89
C GLY A 52 5.41 5.35 6.41
N LEU A 53 5.60 4.95 5.15
CA LEU A 53 6.93 4.91 4.53
C LEU A 53 7.53 6.31 4.35
N GLU A 54 6.75 7.32 3.93
CA GLU A 54 7.22 8.70 3.85
C GLU A 54 7.67 9.22 5.23
N LEU A 55 6.94 8.91 6.30
CA LEU A 55 7.31 9.26 7.68
C LEU A 55 8.61 8.55 8.09
N VAL A 56 8.74 7.26 7.81
CA VAL A 56 9.96 6.49 8.09
C VAL A 56 11.19 7.15 7.43
N ILE A 57 11.06 7.52 6.15
CA ILE A 57 12.12 8.16 5.37
C ILE A 57 12.44 9.57 5.90
N ARG A 58 11.42 10.31 6.34
CA ARG A 58 11.55 11.71 6.76
C ARG A 58 12.14 11.86 8.17
N TYR A 59 11.81 10.94 9.09
CA TYR A 59 12.15 11.08 10.49
C TYR A 59 13.32 10.17 10.94
N LEU A 60 13.53 9.01 10.31
CA LEU A 60 14.65 8.15 10.66
C LEU A 60 15.89 8.47 9.81
N ARG A 61 16.96 8.90 10.50
CA ARG A 61 18.27 9.22 9.91
C ARG A 61 19.16 7.99 9.75
N ASP A 62 19.05 7.05 10.68
CA ASP A 62 19.86 5.84 10.66
C ASP A 62 19.30 4.83 9.63
N PRO A 63 20.13 4.34 8.68
CA PRO A 63 19.66 3.48 7.60
C PRO A 63 19.17 2.12 8.10
N ARG A 64 19.73 1.59 9.19
CA ARG A 64 19.30 0.30 9.76
C ARG A 64 17.92 0.44 10.40
N HIS A 65 17.69 1.50 11.17
CA HIS A 65 16.39 1.76 11.77
C HIS A 65 15.32 2.05 10.72
N ARG A 66 15.69 2.78 9.65
CA ARG A 66 14.81 3.05 8.52
C ARG A 66 14.37 1.76 7.81
N TRP A 67 15.29 0.83 7.58
CA TRP A 67 14.95 -0.49 7.01
C TRP A 67 14.02 -1.28 7.91
N ILE A 68 14.32 -1.38 9.20
CA ILE A 68 13.48 -2.11 10.16
C ILE A 68 12.07 -1.50 10.20
N ALA A 69 11.96 -0.18 10.38
CA ALA A 69 10.68 0.51 10.44
C ALA A 69 9.89 0.39 9.13
N GLY A 70 10.57 0.49 7.98
CA GLY A 70 9.94 0.29 6.67
C GLY A 70 9.39 -1.13 6.49
N CYS A 71 10.17 -2.15 6.87
CA CYS A 71 9.70 -3.53 6.88
C CYS A 71 8.52 -3.73 7.82
N CYS A 72 8.51 -3.13 9.01
CA CYS A 72 7.36 -3.19 9.92
C CYS A 72 6.10 -2.57 9.31
N VAL A 73 6.21 -1.39 8.67
CA VAL A 73 5.07 -0.74 8.01
C VAL A 73 4.50 -1.64 6.91
N VAL A 74 5.35 -2.21 6.06
CA VAL A 74 4.91 -3.13 4.99
C VAL A 74 4.30 -4.40 5.58
N LEU A 75 4.90 -4.98 6.62
CA LEU A 75 4.39 -6.18 7.27
C LEU A 75 2.99 -5.95 7.85
N VAL A 76 2.79 -4.84 8.57
CA VAL A 76 1.46 -4.47 9.09
C VAL A 76 0.47 -4.29 7.96
N ALA A 77 0.84 -3.63 6.87
CA ALA A 77 -0.04 -3.46 5.71
C ALA A 77 -0.46 -4.80 5.10
N VAL A 78 0.49 -5.73 4.92
CA VAL A 78 0.22 -7.08 4.40
C VAL A 78 -0.66 -7.88 5.36
N LEU A 79 -0.43 -7.79 6.67
CA LEU A 79 -1.25 -8.45 7.67
C LEU A 79 -2.69 -7.93 7.64
N VAL A 80 -2.87 -6.61 7.64
CA VAL A 80 -4.20 -5.99 7.53
C VAL A 80 -4.89 -6.39 6.23
N TRP A 81 -4.15 -6.45 5.12
CA TRP A 81 -4.70 -6.95 3.86
C TRP A 81 -5.14 -8.41 3.95
N ALA A 82 -4.31 -9.28 4.54
CA ALA A 82 -4.62 -10.69 4.71
C ALA A 82 -5.85 -10.89 5.61
N GLU A 83 -6.00 -10.08 6.66
CA GLU A 83 -7.22 -10.05 7.48
C GLU A 83 -8.45 -9.68 6.68
N LEU A 84 -8.37 -8.60 5.90
CA LEU A 84 -9.51 -8.11 5.13
C LEU A 84 -9.89 -9.07 3.99
N ALA A 85 -8.91 -9.76 3.40
CA ALA A 85 -9.12 -10.63 2.24
C ALA A 85 -9.46 -12.08 2.62
N VAL A 86 -8.81 -12.62 3.65
CA VAL A 86 -8.89 -14.05 4.02
C VAL A 86 -9.46 -14.25 5.43
N GLY A 87 -9.31 -13.27 6.33
CA GLY A 87 -9.67 -13.40 7.74
C GLY A 87 -8.78 -14.42 8.45
N ILE A 88 -7.47 -14.15 8.49
CA ILE A 88 -6.49 -15.13 8.96
C ILE A 88 -6.29 -15.10 10.49
N LEU A 89 -6.67 -14.01 11.17
CA LEU A 89 -6.66 -13.93 12.63
C LEU A 89 -8.01 -14.40 13.23
N PRO A 90 -7.97 -15.23 14.29
CA PRO A 90 -9.14 -15.76 14.97
C PRO A 90 -9.82 -14.77 15.93
#